data_AF-A0A1B0ZN92-F1
#
_entry.id   AF-A0A1B0ZN92-F1
#
_cell.length_a   1.000
_cell.length_b   1.000
_cell.length_c   1.000
_cell.angle_alpha   90.00
_cell.angle_beta   90.00
_cell.angle_gamma   90.00
#
_symmetry.space_group_name_H-M   'P 1'
#
loop_
_entity.id
_entity.type
_entity.pdbx_description
1 polymer ?
#
loop_
_entity_poly.entity_id
_entity_poly.type
_entity_poly.pdbx_seq_one_letter_code
_entity_poly.pdbx_strand_id
1 'polypeptide(L)'
;MLSGIIFINRNGLRWRDAPREYGPHKTLYSRWKRWSEKGIFAQMMVGLAAEHGEEKTAMIDATYLKAHRTATSMAAKKGGVDA
;
A
#
# COMPACT_ATOMS: atom_id res chain seq x y z
N MET A 1 13.74 5.39 4.40
CA MET A 1 12.93 4.24 3.91
C MET A 1 11.45 4.39 4.25
N LEU A 2 11.03 4.46 5.52
CA LEU A 2 9.60 4.63 5.87
C LEU A 2 9.01 5.94 5.32
N SER A 3 9.76 7.04 5.40
CA SER A 3 9.42 8.33 4.78
C SER A 3 9.09 8.21 3.28
N GLY A 4 9.88 7.45 2.53
CA GLY A 4 9.63 7.20 1.11
C GLY A 4 8.36 6.38 0.84
N ILE A 5 8.08 5.38 1.67
CA ILE A 5 6.84 4.59 1.58
C ILE A 5 5.62 5.49 1.85
N ILE A 6 5.68 6.32 2.90
CA ILE A 6 4.60 7.26 3.24
C ILE A 6 4.41 8.28 2.11
N PHE A 7 5.51 8.83 1.56
CA PHE A 7 5.45 9.78 0.44
C PHE A 7 4.74 9.18 -0.78
N ILE A 8 5.11 7.96 -1.18
CA ILE A 8 4.51 7.29 -2.34
C ILE A 8 3.01 7.04 -2.11
N ASN A 9 2.64 6.52 -0.94
CA ASN A 9 1.25 6.22 -0.61
C ASN A 9 0.39 7.48 -0.51
N ARG A 10 0.92 8.56 0.07
CA ARG A 10 0.20 9.84 0.22
C ARG A 10 -0.07 10.51 -1.13
N ASN A 11 0.84 10.35 -2.10
CA ASN A 11 0.73 10.99 -3.41
C ASN A 11 0.22 10.06 -4.52
N GLY A 12 -0.04 8.78 -4.23
CA GLY A 12 -0.51 7.81 -5.23
C GLY A 12 0.51 7.54 -6.36
N LEU A 13 1.80 7.70 -6.10
CA LEU A 13 2.84 7.58 -7.12
C LEU A 13 3.16 6.13 -7.44
N ARG A 14 3.72 5.89 -8.64
CA ARG A 14 4.35 4.60 -8.92
C ARG A 14 5.62 4.50 -8.10
N TRP A 15 5.93 3.32 -7.59
CA TRP A 15 7.17 3.08 -6.83
C TRP A 15 8.42 3.55 -7.57
N ARG A 16 8.47 3.35 -8.90
CA ARG A 16 9.58 3.77 -9.76
C ARG A 16 9.82 5.28 -9.79
N ASP A 17 8.80 6.06 -9.49
CA ASP A 17 8.83 7.53 -9.54
C ASP A 17 9.18 8.12 -8.16
N ALA A 18 9.58 7.28 -7.20
CA ALA A 18 10.04 7.71 -5.90
C ALA A 18 11.26 8.63 -6.03
N PRO A 19 11.29 9.78 -5.32
CA PRO A 19 12.45 10.65 -5.26
C PRO A 19 13.71 9.90 -4.80
N ARG A 20 14.87 10.24 -5.40
CA ARG A 20 16.13 9.50 -5.22
C ARG A 20 16.64 9.56 -3.78
N GLU A 21 16.33 10.64 -3.06
CA GLU A 21 16.65 10.85 -1.65
C GLU A 21 16.03 9.79 -0.72
N TYR A 22 14.95 9.13 -1.13
CA TYR A 22 14.35 8.05 -0.36
C TYR A 22 14.99 6.68 -0.58
N GLY A 23 15.94 6.60 -1.52
CA GLY A 23 16.66 5.39 -1.90
C GLY A 23 15.99 4.57 -3.00
N PRO A 24 16.50 3.36 -3.31
CA PRO A 24 16.04 2.57 -4.44
C PRO A 24 14.57 2.15 -4.32
N HIS A 25 13.78 2.40 -5.37
CA HIS A 25 12.35 2.06 -5.40
C HIS A 25 12.04 0.59 -5.09
N LYS A 26 12.89 -0.35 -5.53
CA LYS A 26 12.72 -1.78 -5.23
C LYS A 26 12.82 -2.07 -3.73
N THR A 27 13.69 -1.35 -3.03
CA THR A 27 13.86 -1.47 -1.57
C THR A 27 12.61 -0.95 -0.85
N LEU A 28 12.08 0.19 -1.29
CA LEU A 28 10.83 0.75 -0.75
C LEU A 28 9.66 -0.25 -0.93
N TYR A 29 9.46 -0.75 -2.14
CA TYR A 29 8.37 -1.70 -2.43
C TYR A 29 8.52 -3.03 -1.68
N SER A 30 9.71 -3.64 -1.71
CA SER A 30 9.94 -4.92 -1.01
C SER A 30 9.76 -4.80 0.49
N ARG A 31 10.14 -3.65 1.08
CA ARG A 31 9.88 -3.38 2.48
C ARG A 31 8.39 -3.22 2.75
N TRP A 32 7.70 -2.37 1.98
CA TRP A 32 6.27 -2.14 2.11
C TRP A 32 5.48 -3.45 2.01
N LYS A 33 5.78 -4.28 1.01
CA LYS A 33 5.13 -5.59 0.83
C LYS A 33 5.33 -6.48 2.06
N ARG A 34 6.58 -6.67 2.51
CA ARG A 34 6.90 -7.50 3.68
C ARG A 34 6.26 -6.99 4.98
N TRP A 35 6.07 -5.68 5.13
CA TRP A 35 5.42 -5.10 6.30
C TRP A 35 3.90 -5.21 6.24
N SER A 36 3.33 -5.05 5.05
CA SER A 36 1.89 -5.26 4.81
C SER A 36 1.50 -6.70 5.09
N GLU A 37 2.26 -7.68 4.58
CA GLU A 37 2.04 -9.12 4.82
C GLU A 37 2.17 -9.50 6.30
N LYS A 38 3.01 -8.78 7.05
CA LYS A 38 3.19 -8.99 8.50
C LYS A 38 2.20 -8.22 9.37
N GLY A 39 1.30 -7.43 8.79
CA GLY A 39 0.36 -6.59 9.54
C GLY A 39 1.02 -5.46 10.33
N ILE A 40 2.29 -5.13 10.06
CA ILE A 40 3.07 -4.16 10.83
C ILE A 40 2.45 -2.75 10.73
N PHE A 41 1.92 -2.38 9.55
CA PHE A 41 1.22 -1.11 9.40
C PHE A 41 -0.04 -1.04 10.24
N ALA A 42 -0.83 -2.12 10.32
CA ALA A 42 -2.02 -2.17 11.16
C ALA A 42 -1.65 -2.03 12.64
N GLN A 43 -0.61 -2.73 13.10
CA GLN A 43 -0.12 -2.63 14.48
C GLN A 43 0.33 -1.20 14.83
N MET A 44 1.06 -0.53 13.93
CA MET A 44 1.44 0.88 14.12
C MET A 44 0.21 1.79 14.23
N MET A 45 -0.79 1.61 13.35
CA MET A 45 -2.00 2.42 13.40
C MET A 45 -2.79 2.22 14.69
N VAL A 46 -2.89 0.99 15.19
CA VAL A 46 -3.53 0.69 16.49
C VAL A 46 -2.79 1.38 17.63
N GLY A 47 -1.45 1.31 17.65
CA GLY A 47 -0.65 1.98 18.67
C GLY A 47 -0.81 3.51 18.65
N LEU A 48 -0.79 4.11 17.46
CA LEU A 48 -0.99 5.56 17.30
C LEU A 48 -2.41 6.01 17.66
N ALA A 49 -3.43 5.20 17.34
CA ALA A 49 -4.81 5.49 17.70
C ALA A 49 -5.04 5.40 19.22
N ALA A 50 -4.34 4.50 19.92
CA ALA A 50 -4.48 4.34 21.36
C ALA A 50 -4.00 5.58 22.17
N GLU A 51 -3.07 6.38 21.62
CA GLU A 51 -2.61 7.63 22.25
C GLU A 51 -3.60 8.80 22.09
N HIS A 52 -4.49 8.73 21.10
CA HIS A 52 -5.53 9.74 20.87
C HIS A 52 -6.91 9.19 21.29
N GLY A 53 -7.26 9.40 22.56
CA GLY A 53 -8.53 8.94 23.17
C GLY A 53 -9.82 9.55 22.62
N GLU A 54 -9.77 10.38 21.58
CA GLU A 54 -10.95 10.86 20.86
C GLU A 54 -11.06 10.14 19.52
N GLU A 55 -12.07 9.29 19.40
CA GLU A 55 -12.50 8.68 18.14
C GLU A 55 -13.10 9.76 17.24
N LYS A 56 -12.27 10.67 16.70
CA LYS A 56 -12.68 11.61 15.67
C LYS A 56 -13.06 10.78 14.45
N THR A 57 -14.36 10.69 14.17
CA THR A 57 -14.89 10.10 12.94
C THR A 57 -14.26 10.82 11.75
N ALA A 58 -13.22 10.23 11.18
CA ALA A 58 -12.59 10.72 9.97
C ALA A 58 -13.35 10.14 8.78
N MET A 59 -14.12 10.99 8.08
CA MET A 59 -14.68 10.61 6.78
C MET A 59 -13.55 10.55 5.77
N ILE A 60 -13.20 9.34 5.32
CA ILE A 60 -12.26 9.16 4.22
C ILE A 60 -13.04 9.34 2.92
N ASP A 61 -12.90 10.51 2.29
CA ASP A 61 -13.19 10.67 0.87
C ASP A 61 -12.27 9.70 0.10
N ALA A 62 -12.86 8.68 -0.52
CA ALA A 62 -12.16 7.83 -1.45
C ALA A 62 -12.27 8.43 -2.86
N THR A 63 -11.15 8.94 -3.38
CA THR A 63 -11.08 9.30 -4.80
C THR A 63 -11.11 8.03 -5.65
N TYR A 64 -12.21 7.79 -6.36
CA TYR A 64 -12.34 6.64 -7.27
C TYR A 64 -11.51 6.86 -8.54
N LEU A 65 -10.43 6.10 -8.70
CA LEU A 65 -9.69 6.01 -9.97
C LEU A 65 -10.09 4.72 -10.69
N LYS A 66 -10.70 4.83 -11.89
CA LYS A 66 -11.04 3.68 -12.71
C LYS A 66 -9.76 2.91 -13.09
N ALA A 67 -9.61 1.69 -12.60
CA ALA A 67 -8.53 0.81 -13.01
C ALA A 67 -8.74 0.35 -14.46
N HIS A 68 -7.69 0.44 -15.29
CA HIS A 68 -7.72 -0.10 -16.65
C HIS A 68 -7.74 -1.64 -16.62
N ARG A 69 -8.31 -2.30 -17.63
CA ARG A 69 -8.47 -3.77 -17.69
C ARG A 69 -7.17 -4.57 -17.53
N THR A 70 -6.01 -3.96 -17.80
CA THR A 70 -4.68 -4.55 -17.63
C THR A 70 -4.02 -4.25 -16.28
N ALA A 71 -4.68 -3.54 -15.36
CA ALA A 71 -4.16 -3.25 -14.03
C ALA A 71 -4.20 -4.46 -13.09
N THR A 72 -4.96 -5.50 -13.43
CA THR A 72 -4.98 -6.77 -12.69
C THR A 72 -3.91 -7.72 -13.23
N SER A 73 -2.90 -8.05 -12.41
CA SER A 73 -1.91 -9.11 -12.71
C SER A 73 -2.37 -10.51 -12.28
N MET A 74 -3.68 -10.73 -12.13
CA MET A 74 -4.21 -12.05 -11.81
C MET A 74 -3.93 -12.94 -13.02
N ALA A 75 -2.93 -13.82 -12.92
CA ALA A 75 -2.87 -14.99 -13.78
C ALA A 75 -4.22 -15.70 -13.59
N ALA A 76 -5.02 -15.79 -14.66
CA ALA A 76 -6.19 -16.64 -14.64
C ALA A 76 -5.70 -18.03 -14.21
N LYS A 77 -6.10 -18.50 -13.02
CA LYS A 77 -5.97 -19.92 -12.72
C LYS A 77 -6.81 -20.60 -13.79
N LYS A 78 -6.14 -21.17 -14.80
CA LYS A 78 -6.77 -22.03 -15.80
C LYS A 78 -7.44 -23.14 -14.99
N GLY A 79 -8.76 -23.05 -14.88
CA GLY A 79 -9.56 -24.09 -14.23
C GLY A 79 -9.19 -25.41 -14.90
N GLY A 80 -8.75 -26.37 -14.08
CA GLY A 80 -8.64 -27.75 -14.53
C GLY A 80 -10.04 -28.21 -14.94
N VAL A 81 -10.15 -28.59 -16.20
CA VAL A 81 -11.24 -29.42 -16.69
C VAL A 81 -10.53 -30.48 -17.48
N ASP A 82 -10.47 -31.69 -16.92
CA ASP A 82 -10.37 -32.92 -17.69
C ASP A 82 -11.16 -33.99 -16.92
N ALA A 83 -12.09 -34.60 -17.69
CA ALA A 83 -13.06 -35.68 -17.48
C ALA A 83 -13.08 -36.46 -16.15
#